data_AF-A0AA40P0U9-F1
#
_entry.id   AF-A0AA40P0U9-F1
#
_cell.length_a   1.000
_cell.length_b   1.000
_cell.length_c   1.000
_cell.angle_alpha   90.00
_cell.angle_beta   90.00
_cell.angle_gamma   90.00
#
_symmetry.space_group_name_H-M   'P 1'
#
loop_
_entity.id
_entity.type
_entity.pdbx_description
1 polymer ?
#
loop_
_entity_poly.entity_id
_entity_poly.type
_entity_poly.pdbx_seq_one_letter_code
_entity_poly.pdbx_strand_id
1 'polypeptide(L)' 'MLNAANEVAVAAFLDGRIRYLEIAGIIEEVLNHEPVTAVEGLDAVFAADAKARLLAGQWLERNAR' A
#
# COMPACT_ATOMS: atom_id res chain seq x y z
N MET A 1 5.34 1.02 -5.78
CA MET A 1 4.42 1.38 -4.67
C MET A 1 3.03 0.82 -4.87
N LEU A 2 2.32 1.16 -5.97
CA LEU A 2 0.95 0.69 -6.23
C LEU A 2 0.76 -0.82 -6.05
N ASN A 3 1.59 -1.64 -6.72
CA ASN A 3 1.45 -3.09 -6.66
C ASN A 3 1.54 -3.63 -5.22
N ALA A 4 2.54 -3.18 -4.46
CA ALA A 4 2.75 -3.58 -3.07
C ALA A 4 1.59 -3.14 -2.16
N ALA A 5 1.07 -1.91 -2.34
CA ALA A 5 -0.09 -1.42 -1.61
C ALA A 5 -1.34 -2.26 -1.94
N ASN A 6 -1.54 -2.57 -3.22
CA ASN A 6 -2.65 -3.40 -3.68
C ASN A 6 -2.59 -4.82 -3.12
N GLU A 7 -1.41 -5.45 -3.07
CA GLU A 7 -1.25 -6.78 -2.46
C GLU A 7 -1.66 -6.80 -0.99
N VAL A 8 -1.21 -5.80 -0.20
CA VAL A 8 -1.58 -5.69 1.22
C VAL A 8 -3.08 -5.43 1.38
N ALA A 9 -3.65 -4.56 0.55
CA ALA A 9 -5.07 -4.22 0.56
C ALA A 9 -5.96 -5.43 0.21
N VAL A 10 -5.63 -6.15 -0.86
CA VAL A 10 -6.35 -7.34 -1.29
C VAL A 10 -6.26 -8.45 -0.24
N ALA A 11 -5.08 -8.67 0.35
CA ALA A 11 -4.93 -9.62 1.46
C ALA A 11 -5.85 -9.27 2.64
N ALA A 12 -5.84 -8.00 3.08
CA ALA A 12 -6.72 -7.54 4.15
C ALA A 12 -8.22 -7.66 3.81
N PHE A 13 -8.59 -7.46 2.55
CA PHE A 13 -9.96 -7.67 2.08
C PHE A 13 -10.36 -9.15 2.14
N LEU A 14 -9.49 -10.05 1.66
CA LEU A 14 -9.73 -11.50 1.71
C LEU A 14 -9.80 -12.03 3.15
N ASP A 15 -9.03 -11.42 4.06
CA ASP A 15 -9.08 -11.70 5.51
C ASP A 15 -10.29 -11.07 6.22
N GLY A 16 -11.16 -10.35 5.51
CA GLY A 16 -12.35 -9.71 6.07
C GLY A 16 -12.07 -8.49 6.97
N ARG A 17 -10.84 -7.98 6.97
CA ARG A 17 -10.40 -6.84 7.79
C ARG A 17 -10.83 -5.49 7.22
N ILE A 18 -11.05 -5.42 5.90
CA ILE A 18 -11.54 -4.25 5.17
C ILE A 18 -12.61 -4.63 4.15
N ARG A 19 -13.40 -3.65 3.70
CA ARG A 19 -14.41 -3.78 2.65
C ARG A 19 -13.81 -3.52 1.28
N TYR A 20 -14.51 -3.97 0.23
CA TYR A 20 -14.07 -3.82 -1.15
C TYR A 20 -13.69 -2.37 -1.55
N LEU A 21 -14.50 -1.38 -1.16
CA LEU A 21 -14.23 0.04 -1.49
C LEU A 21 -13.04 0.63 -0.71
N GLU A 22 -12.64 0.01 0.39
CA GLU A 22 -11.50 0.45 1.20
C GLU A 22 -10.16 0.11 0.54
N ILE A 23 -10.14 -0.81 -0.44
CA ILE A 23 -8.96 -1.14 -1.26
C ILE A 23 -8.46 0.10 -2.02
N ALA A 24 -9.36 0.89 -2.60
CA ALA A 24 -8.96 2.09 -3.33
C ALA A 24 -8.40 3.16 -2.37
N GLY A 25 -9.00 3.32 -1.19
CA GLY A 25 -8.59 4.32 -0.20
C GLY A 25 -7.18 4.09 0.34
N ILE A 26 -6.84 2.84 0.68
CA ILE A 26 -5.47 2.50 1.13
C ILE A 26 -4.44 2.71 0.00
N ILE A 27 -4.76 2.35 -1.25
CA ILE A 27 -3.85 2.55 -2.38
C ILE A 27 -3.61 4.05 -2.61
N GLU A 28 -4.67 4.85 -2.58
CA GLU A 28 -4.59 6.31 -2.74
C GLU A 28 -3.72 6.94 -1.64
N GLU A 29 -3.91 6.57 -0.37
CA GLU A 29 -3.14 7.13 0.74
C GLU A 29 -1.66 6.75 0.67
N VAL A 30 -1.34 5.51 0.25
CA VAL A 30 0.04 5.06 0.05
C VAL A 30 0.72 5.81 -1.09
N LEU A 31 0.01 6.06 -2.19
CA LEU A 31 0.56 6.78 -3.34
C LEU A 31 0.72 8.28 -3.10
N ASN A 32 -0.13 8.88 -2.27
CA ASN A 32 -0.06 10.31 -1.94
C ASN A 32 1.08 10.67 -0.97
N HIS A 33 1.80 9.68 -0.44
CA HIS A 33 2.84 9.91 0.55
C HIS A 33 4.17 10.42 -0.03
N GLU A 34 4.45 10.20 -1.32
CA GLU A 34 5.70 10.60 -1.95
C GLU A 34 5.48 11.04 -3.41
N PRO A 35 6.29 11.99 -3.92
CA PRO A 35 6.28 12.32 -5.33
C PRO A 35 6.75 11.13 -6.17
N VAL A 36 6.14 10.99 -7.36
CA VAL A 36 6.58 9.99 -8.35
C VAL A 36 7.99 10.35 -8.81
N THR A 37 8.93 9.47 -8.51
CA THR A 37 10.34 9.59 -8.90
C THR A 37 10.71 8.47 -9.87
N ALA A 38 11.69 8.75 -10.73
CA ALA A 38 12.24 7.72 -11.61
C ALA A 38 12.93 6.63 -10.78
N VAL A 39 12.72 5.38 -11.17
CA VAL A 39 13.32 4.23 -10.49
C VAL A 39 14.71 3.99 -11.08
N GLU A 40 15.76 4.26 -10.29
CA GLU A 40 17.16 4.12 -10.70
C GLU A 40 17.76 2.76 -10.30
N GLY A 41 17.06 1.67 -10.63
CA GLY A 41 17.52 0.30 -10.39
C GLY A 41 16.69 -0.49 -9.39
N LEU A 42 17.08 -1.74 -9.17
CA LEU A 42 16.31 -2.71 -8.36
C LEU A 42 16.24 -2.31 -6.88
N ASP A 43 17.29 -1.72 -6.32
CA ASP A 43 17.30 -1.28 -4.92
C ASP A 43 16.22 -0.21 -4.67
N ALA A 44 16.02 0.70 -5.63
CA ALA A 44 14.94 1.69 -5.58
C ALA A 44 13.56 1.03 -5.66
N VAL A 45 13.40 -0.04 -6.45
CA VAL A 45 12.16 -0.84 -6.50
C VAL A 45 11.89 -1.49 -5.15
N PHE A 46 12.88 -2.16 -4.56
CA PHE A 46 12.73 -2.85 -3.28
C PHE A 46 12.44 -1.87 -2.13
N ALA A 47 13.11 -0.72 -2.11
CA ALA A 47 12.83 0.33 -1.14
C ALA A 47 11.38 0.86 -1.29
N ALA A 48 10.93 1.08 -2.52
CA ALA A 48 9.57 1.53 -2.78
C ALA A 48 8.51 0.47 -2.44
N ASP A 49 8.80 -0.82 -2.64
CA ASP A 49 7.93 -1.93 -2.22
C ASP A 49 7.82 -1.98 -0.70
N ALA A 50 8.95 -2.04 0.02
CA ALA A 50 8.99 -2.12 1.47
C ALA A 50 8.27 -0.93 2.12
N LYS A 51 8.49 0.28 1.61
CA LYS A 51 7.81 1.50 2.08
C LYS A 51 6.30 1.45 1.84
N ALA A 52 5.87 1.00 0.67
CA ALA A 52 4.44 0.88 0.38
C ALA A 52 3.75 -0.14 1.31
N ARG A 53 4.40 -1.26 1.63
CA ARG A 53 3.87 -2.24 2.61
C ARG A 53 3.79 -1.65 4.02
N LEU A 54 4.79 -0.89 4.45
CA LEU A 54 4.78 -0.20 5.74
C LEU A 54 3.59 0.77 5.84
N LEU A 55 3.44 1.66 4.86
CA LEU A 55 2.36 2.65 4.83
C LEU A 55 0.97 2.00 4.77
N ALA A 56 0.82 0.95 3.96
CA ALA A 56 -0.40 0.16 3.90
C ALA A 56 -0.71 -0.50 5.26
N GLY A 57 0.30 -1.08 5.92
CA GLY A 57 0.15 -1.65 7.26
C GLY A 57 -0.33 -0.63 8.28
N GLN A 58 0.28 0.57 8.30
CA GLN A 58 -0.14 1.66 9.18
C GLN A 58 -1.56 2.14 8.89
N TRP A 59 -1.98 2.15 7.62
CA TRP A 59 -3.35 2.46 7.25
C TRP A 59 -4.34 1.44 7.83
N LEU A 60 -4.01 0.14 7.71
CA LEU A 60 -4.82 -0.93 8.26
C LEU A 60 -4.93 -0.84 9.78
N GLU A 61 -3.85 -0.51 10.49
CA GLU A 61 -3.90 -0.30 11.95
C GLU A 61 -4.87 0.81 12.37
N ARG A 62 -5.06 1.83 11.53
CA ARG A 62 -5.97 2.96 11.81
C ARG A 62 -7.42 2.70 11.40
N ASN A 63 -7.65 1.84 10.39
CA ASN A 63 -8.94 1.76 9.70
C ASN A 63 -9.57 0.36 9.62
N ALA A 64 -8.78 -0.71 9.80
CA ALA A 64 -9.27 -2.07 9.75
C ALA A 64 -10.13 -2.41 10.97
N ARG A 65 -11.08 -3.34 10.79
CA ARG A 65 -12.02 -3.79 11.82
C ARG A 65 -11.53 -5.03 12.55
#